data_AF-A0A7Y9RCJ8-F1
#
_entry.id   AF-A0A7Y9RCJ8-F1
#
_cell.length_a   1.000
_cell.length_b   1.000
_cell.length_c   1.000
_cell.angle_alpha   90.00
_cell.angle_beta   90.00
_cell.angle_gamma   90.00
#
_symmetry.space_group_name_H-M   'P 1'
#
loop_
_entity.id
_entity.type
_entity.pdbx_description
1 polymer ?
#
loop_
_entity_poly.entity_id
_entity_poly.type
_entity_poly.pdbx_seq_one_letter_code
_entity_poly.pdbx_strand_id
1 'polypeptide(L)'
;MRYGFLMAGLLLIAAPAQAEDHLRSTYVTLVLQAFATKVECPGTDVVYQDLVQKAQQMKLPDGTTEKVRKAIAWMHTGGKMGEKQDDDLMAEVAVATQATDLNQRRLGMPNWCEAQKTNLAGLIRAKGG
;
A
#
# COMPACT_ATOMS: atom_id res chain seq x y z
N MET A 1 16.16 -44.08 41.96
CA MET A 1 15.19 -43.63 40.94
C MET A 1 15.86 -42.56 40.08
N ARG A 2 16.11 -42.86 38.81
CA ARG A 2 16.69 -41.97 37.80
C ARG A 2 15.77 -42.04 36.59
N TYR A 3 15.01 -40.98 36.33
CA TYR A 3 14.34 -40.74 35.06
C TYR A 3 14.46 -39.25 34.75
N GLY A 4 15.53 -38.90 34.02
CA GLY A 4 15.61 -37.62 33.32
C GLY A 4 14.75 -37.73 32.06
N PHE A 5 13.56 -37.14 32.10
CA PHE A 5 12.74 -36.98 30.91
C PHE A 5 13.26 -35.79 30.10
N LEU A 6 13.85 -36.12 28.95
CA LEU A 6 14.03 -35.25 27.81
C LEU A 6 12.69 -34.58 27.47
N MET A 7 12.67 -33.24 27.47
CA MET A 7 11.69 -32.48 26.68
C MET A 7 12.46 -31.56 25.75
N ALA A 8 12.91 -32.16 24.66
CA ALA A 8 13.08 -31.46 23.40
C ALA A 8 11.69 -31.28 22.76
N GLY A 9 11.41 -30.09 22.25
CA GLY A 9 10.30 -29.86 21.32
C GLY A 9 9.34 -28.75 21.75
N LEU A 10 9.48 -27.57 21.17
CA LEU A 10 8.74 -27.16 19.97
C LEU A 10 9.17 -25.72 19.63
N LEU A 11 10.12 -25.57 18.70
CA LEU A 11 10.27 -24.30 17.99
C LEU A 11 9.16 -24.24 16.95
N LEU A 12 8.06 -23.56 17.28
CA LEU A 12 7.01 -23.19 16.34
C LEU A 12 7.60 -22.21 15.31
N ILE A 13 8.07 -22.75 14.18
CA ILE A 13 8.34 -21.96 12.98
C ILE A 13 7.00 -21.78 12.26
N ALA A 14 6.27 -20.72 12.61
CA ALA A 14 5.12 -20.27 11.83
C ALA A 14 4.97 -18.75 11.97
N ALA A 15 5.87 -18.00 11.32
CA ALA A 15 5.72 -16.54 11.20
C ALA A 15 5.97 -15.98 9.77
N PRO A 16 5.53 -16.62 8.66
CA PRO A 16 5.59 -15.95 7.36
C PRO A 16 4.44 -14.94 7.14
N ALA A 17 3.26 -15.14 7.75
CA ALA A 17 2.06 -14.34 7.45
C ALA A 17 2.20 -12.85 7.81
N GLN A 18 2.76 -12.52 8.98
CA GLN A 18 2.87 -11.14 9.45
C GLN A 18 3.83 -10.28 8.60
N ALA A 19 4.84 -10.91 7.98
CA ALA A 19 5.81 -10.21 7.13
C ALA A 19 5.21 -9.89 5.75
N GLU A 20 4.46 -10.82 5.17
CA GLU A 20 3.77 -10.61 3.89
C GLU A 20 2.66 -9.56 4.00
N ASP A 21 1.89 -9.58 5.10
CA ASP A 21 0.81 -8.61 5.33
C ASP A 21 1.35 -7.18 5.48
N HIS A 22 2.48 -7.00 6.19
CA HIS A 22 3.12 -5.69 6.33
C HIS A 22 3.62 -5.15 4.98
N LEU A 23 4.19 -6.01 4.14
CA LEU A 23 4.64 -5.64 2.79
C LEU A 23 3.48 -5.18 1.91
N ARG A 24 2.35 -5.90 1.93
CA ARG A 24 1.15 -5.53 1.18
C ARG A 24 0.57 -4.22 1.66
N SER A 25 0.39 -4.04 2.96
CA SER A 25 -0.13 -2.80 3.55
C SER A 25 0.74 -1.56 3.23
N THR A 26 2.07 -1.73 3.24
CA THR A 26 3.01 -0.69 2.82
C THR A 26 2.79 -0.32 1.35
N TYR A 27 2.62 -1.32 0.49
CA TYR A 27 2.38 -1.12 -0.93
C TYR A 27 1.02 -0.46 -1.21
N VAL A 28 -0.04 -0.87 -0.49
CA VAL A 28 -1.38 -0.26 -0.56
C VAL A 28 -1.30 1.23 -0.26
N THR A 29 -0.61 1.61 0.81
CA THR A 29 -0.39 3.01 1.20
C THR A 29 0.32 3.79 0.09
N LEU A 30 1.36 3.21 -0.49
CA LEU A 30 2.14 3.83 -1.56
C LEU A 30 1.31 4.04 -2.83
N VAL A 31 0.53 3.05 -3.26
CA VAL A 31 -0.35 3.16 -4.44
C VAL A 31 -1.45 4.20 -4.20
N LEU A 32 -2.07 4.17 -3.03
CA LEU A 32 -3.08 5.15 -2.63
C LEU A 32 -2.51 6.58 -2.67
N GLN A 33 -1.37 6.80 -2.03
CA GLN A 33 -0.72 8.11 -2.01
C GLN A 33 -0.35 8.58 -3.40
N ALA A 34 0.13 7.69 -4.27
CA ALA A 34 0.41 8.03 -5.68
C ALA A 34 -0.85 8.53 -6.40
N PHE A 35 -1.96 7.81 -6.30
CA PHE A 35 -3.22 8.25 -6.92
C PHE A 35 -3.77 9.54 -6.29
N ALA A 36 -3.72 9.68 -4.97
CA ALA A 36 -4.10 10.92 -4.30
C ALA A 36 -3.24 12.10 -4.77
N THR A 37 -1.92 11.90 -4.91
CA THR A 37 -1.00 12.94 -5.41
C THR A 37 -1.36 13.35 -6.84
N LYS A 38 -1.70 12.40 -7.72
CA LYS A 38 -2.18 12.72 -9.08
C LYS A 38 -3.46 13.55 -9.10
N VAL A 39 -4.37 13.31 -8.15
CA VAL A 39 -5.66 14.02 -8.07
C VAL A 39 -5.47 15.41 -7.47
N GLU A 40 -4.65 15.53 -6.44
CA GLU A 40 -4.60 16.74 -5.60
C GLU A 40 -3.42 17.66 -5.92
N CYS A 41 -2.30 17.14 -6.39
CA CYS A 41 -1.09 17.92 -6.64
C CYS A 41 -1.01 18.34 -8.11
N PRO A 42 -1.05 19.66 -8.40
CA PRO A 42 -1.03 20.16 -9.76
C PRO A 42 0.19 19.67 -10.55
N GLY A 43 -0.05 19.29 -11.82
CA GLY A 43 1.03 18.88 -12.71
C GLY A 43 1.70 17.56 -12.34
N THR A 44 1.07 16.71 -11.54
CA THR A 44 1.60 15.37 -11.22
C THR A 44 0.87 14.29 -12.02
N ASP A 45 1.60 13.30 -12.51
CA ASP A 45 1.05 12.07 -13.07
C ASP A 45 1.64 10.84 -12.37
N VAL A 46 0.88 9.74 -12.41
CA VAL A 46 1.27 8.44 -11.84
C VAL A 46 1.60 7.50 -12.97
N VAL A 47 2.70 6.79 -12.79
CA VAL A 47 3.13 5.79 -13.74
C VAL A 47 2.69 4.43 -13.26
N TYR A 48 1.66 3.90 -13.92
CA TYR A 48 1.16 2.57 -13.57
C TYR A 48 2.24 1.47 -13.70
N GLN A 49 3.07 1.55 -14.74
CA GLN A 49 4.16 0.57 -14.95
C GLN A 49 5.18 0.59 -13.81
N ASP A 50 5.54 1.77 -13.28
CA ASP A 50 6.51 1.88 -12.18
C ASP A 50 5.91 1.34 -10.87
N LEU A 51 4.59 1.49 -10.67
CA LEU A 51 3.88 0.84 -9.56
C LEU A 51 3.90 -0.69 -9.67
N VAL A 52 3.71 -1.25 -10.88
CA VAL A 52 3.80 -2.70 -11.12
C VAL A 52 5.21 -3.19 -10.86
N GLN A 53 6.22 -2.49 -11.37
CA GLN A 53 7.63 -2.82 -11.12
C GLN A 53 7.96 -2.76 -9.63
N LYS A 54 7.43 -1.78 -8.90
CA LYS A 54 7.60 -1.68 -7.45
C LYS A 54 6.98 -2.87 -6.71
N ALA A 55 5.81 -3.34 -7.12
CA ALA A 55 5.18 -4.54 -6.54
C ALA A 55 6.09 -5.77 -6.72
N GLN A 56 6.66 -5.94 -7.92
CA GLN A 56 7.59 -7.03 -8.23
C GLN A 56 8.87 -6.95 -7.39
N GLN A 57 9.44 -5.75 -7.22
CA GLN A 57 10.60 -5.53 -6.34
C GLN A 57 10.30 -5.89 -4.88
N MET A 58 9.07 -5.63 -4.44
CA MET A 58 8.57 -6.00 -3.11
C MET A 58 8.15 -7.48 -3.02
N LYS A 59 8.33 -8.26 -4.10
CA LYS A 59 7.97 -9.68 -4.20
C LYS A 59 6.49 -9.95 -3.92
N LEU A 60 5.62 -8.98 -4.22
CA LEU A 60 4.18 -9.14 -4.09
C LEU A 60 3.64 -10.00 -5.24
N PRO A 61 2.50 -10.71 -5.03
CA PRO A 61 1.87 -11.50 -6.08
C PRO A 61 1.56 -10.69 -7.34
N ASP A 62 1.63 -11.32 -8.50
CA ASP A 62 1.24 -10.69 -9.76
C ASP A 62 -0.22 -10.20 -9.70
N GLY A 63 -0.46 -9.05 -10.32
CA GLY A 63 -1.78 -8.40 -10.31
C GLY A 63 -2.13 -7.66 -9.02
N THR A 64 -1.25 -7.64 -8.00
CA THR A 64 -1.47 -6.87 -6.76
C THR A 64 -1.75 -5.40 -7.05
N THR A 65 -0.99 -4.76 -7.95
CA THR A 65 -1.22 -3.36 -8.34
C THR A 65 -2.63 -3.11 -8.84
N GLU A 66 -3.17 -4.01 -9.68
CA GLU A 66 -4.50 -3.85 -10.26
C GLU A 66 -5.59 -4.07 -9.22
N LYS A 67 -5.44 -5.07 -8.34
CA LYS A 67 -6.35 -5.31 -7.22
C LYS A 67 -6.42 -4.10 -6.29
N VAL A 68 -5.26 -3.56 -5.91
CA VAL A 68 -5.15 -2.38 -5.05
C VAL A 68 -5.80 -1.17 -5.72
N ARG A 69 -5.51 -0.91 -7.01
CA ARG A 69 -6.13 0.18 -7.78
C ARG A 69 -7.65 0.07 -7.81
N LYS A 70 -8.17 -1.13 -8.08
CA LYS A 70 -9.62 -1.41 -8.08
C LYS A 70 -10.25 -1.23 -6.71
N ALA A 71 -9.60 -1.69 -5.64
CA ALA A 71 -10.07 -1.54 -4.27
C ALA A 71 -10.13 -0.07 -3.85
N ILE A 72 -9.09 0.71 -4.17
CA ILE A 72 -9.05 2.16 -3.95
C ILE A 72 -10.22 2.83 -4.69
N ALA A 73 -10.38 2.55 -5.98
CA ALA A 73 -11.48 3.12 -6.77
C ALA A 73 -12.86 2.75 -6.20
N TRP A 74 -13.05 1.50 -5.78
CA TRP A 74 -14.28 1.04 -5.14
C TRP A 74 -14.57 1.82 -3.86
N MET A 75 -13.59 1.95 -2.98
CA MET A 75 -13.74 2.64 -1.72
C MET A 75 -14.04 4.14 -1.90
N HIS A 76 -13.30 4.84 -2.76
CA HIS A 76 -13.42 6.29 -2.91
C HIS A 76 -14.64 6.73 -3.72
N THR A 77 -15.30 5.79 -4.41
CA THR A 77 -16.51 6.07 -5.20
C THR A 77 -17.79 5.53 -4.57
N GLY A 78 -17.71 4.90 -3.39
CA GLY A 78 -18.85 4.21 -2.79
C GLY A 78 -19.35 3.05 -3.65
N GLY A 79 -18.45 2.36 -4.33
CA GLY A 79 -18.73 1.19 -5.16
C GLY A 79 -19.19 1.46 -6.59
N LYS A 80 -19.02 2.69 -7.10
CA LYS A 80 -19.43 3.04 -8.48
C LYS A 80 -18.36 2.73 -9.52
N MET A 81 -17.10 2.63 -9.13
CA MET A 81 -15.98 2.26 -10.01
C MET A 81 -15.06 1.25 -9.30
N GLY A 82 -14.28 0.49 -10.08
CA GLY A 82 -13.39 -0.52 -9.51
C GLY A 82 -14.13 -1.80 -9.13
N GLU A 83 -13.57 -2.55 -8.19
CA GLU A 83 -14.06 -3.86 -7.78
C GLU A 83 -13.74 -4.08 -6.30
N LYS A 84 -14.76 -4.47 -5.51
CA LYS A 84 -14.54 -4.85 -4.11
C LYS A 84 -13.60 -6.05 -4.04
N GLN A 85 -12.58 -5.97 -3.20
CA GLN A 85 -11.65 -7.08 -2.93
C GLN A 85 -12.01 -7.79 -1.62
N ASP A 86 -11.19 -8.76 -1.23
CA ASP A 86 -11.30 -9.41 0.08
C ASP A 86 -11.26 -8.39 1.23
N ASP A 87 -11.87 -8.74 2.36
CA ASP A 87 -12.06 -7.79 3.45
C ASP A 87 -10.74 -7.34 4.09
N ASP A 88 -9.67 -8.14 3.99
CA ASP A 88 -8.33 -7.78 4.48
C ASP A 88 -7.73 -6.65 3.63
N LEU A 89 -7.72 -6.80 2.31
CA LEU A 89 -7.28 -5.74 1.40
C LEU A 89 -8.17 -4.50 1.53
N MET A 90 -9.48 -4.67 1.71
CA MET A 90 -10.38 -3.53 1.93
C MET A 90 -10.06 -2.82 3.26
N ALA A 91 -9.73 -3.54 4.33
CA ALA A 91 -9.31 -2.94 5.59
C ALA A 91 -7.99 -2.17 5.46
N GLU A 92 -7.01 -2.72 4.74
CA GLU A 92 -5.74 -2.05 4.47
C GLU A 92 -5.95 -0.74 3.68
N VAL A 93 -6.81 -0.75 2.66
CA VAL A 93 -7.13 0.46 1.89
C VAL A 93 -7.81 1.51 2.79
N ALA A 94 -8.71 1.10 3.68
CA ALA A 94 -9.38 2.03 4.61
C ALA A 94 -8.38 2.69 5.56
N VAL A 95 -7.47 1.90 6.14
CA VAL A 95 -6.41 2.40 7.03
C VAL A 95 -5.48 3.35 6.27
N ALA A 96 -5.08 2.99 5.05
CA ALA A 96 -4.24 3.84 4.20
C ALA A 96 -4.92 5.18 3.87
N THR A 97 -6.23 5.15 3.58
CA THR A 97 -7.03 6.36 3.31
C THR A 97 -7.05 7.26 4.53
N GLN A 98 -7.39 6.71 5.70
CA GLN A 98 -7.42 7.49 6.94
C GLN A 98 -6.05 8.09 7.27
N ALA A 99 -4.96 7.31 7.11
CA ALA A 99 -3.61 7.80 7.36
C ALA A 99 -3.20 8.91 6.37
N THR A 100 -3.64 8.81 5.11
CA THR A 100 -3.36 9.81 4.08
C THR A 100 -4.11 11.12 4.37
N ASP A 101 -5.41 11.04 4.69
CA ASP A 101 -6.23 12.19 5.08
C ASP A 101 -5.65 12.92 6.30
N LEU A 102 -5.24 12.17 7.33
CA LEU A 102 -4.60 12.73 8.52
C LEU A 102 -3.30 13.44 8.17
N ASN A 103 -2.47 12.86 7.29
CA ASN A 103 -1.22 13.47 6.86
C ASN A 103 -1.44 14.75 6.04
N GLN A 104 -2.42 14.76 5.12
CA GLN A 104 -2.80 15.95 4.36
C GLN A 104 -3.24 17.08 5.28
N ARG A 105 -4.10 16.78 6.27
CA ARG A 105 -4.56 17.76 7.26
C ARG A 105 -3.42 18.28 8.13
N ARG A 106 -2.51 17.40 8.56
CA ARG A 106 -1.39 17.77 9.43
C ARG A 106 -0.36 18.65 8.73
N LEU A 107 -0.02 18.33 7.48
CA LEU A 107 1.03 19.04 6.73
C LEU A 107 0.49 20.27 6.00
N GLY A 108 -0.80 20.28 5.66
CA GLY A 108 -1.38 21.20 4.69
C GLY A 108 -1.02 20.79 3.26
N MET A 109 -1.95 21.04 2.32
CA MET A 109 -1.85 20.52 0.95
C MET A 109 -0.54 20.87 0.22
N PRO A 110 -0.01 22.11 0.24
CA PRO A 110 1.24 22.42 -0.44
C PRO A 110 2.43 21.59 0.09
N ASN A 111 2.58 21.52 1.42
CA ASN A 111 3.68 20.76 2.03
C ASN A 111 3.50 19.25 1.85
N TRP A 112 2.26 18.77 1.86
CA TRP A 112 1.96 17.38 1.56
C TRP A 112 2.38 17.03 0.13
N CYS A 113 2.02 17.85 -0.86
CA CYS A 113 2.45 17.65 -2.25
C CYS A 113 3.98 17.69 -2.42
N GLU A 114 4.68 18.60 -1.75
CA GLU A 114 6.14 18.60 -1.76
C GLU A 114 6.74 17.33 -1.13
N ALA A 115 6.19 16.87 -0.01
CA ALA A 115 6.63 15.62 0.62
C ALA A 115 6.44 14.41 -0.30
N GLN A 116 5.36 14.38 -1.08
CA GLN A 116 5.09 13.27 -2.01
C GLN A 116 6.12 13.19 -3.16
N LYS A 117 6.72 14.31 -3.58
CA LYS A 117 7.81 14.29 -4.58
C LYS A 117 8.99 13.45 -4.13
N THR A 118 9.30 13.46 -2.83
CA THR A 118 10.36 12.64 -2.25
C THR A 118 9.88 11.22 -1.98
N ASN A 119 8.72 11.05 -1.33
CA ASN A 119 8.23 9.73 -0.92
C ASN A 119 7.87 8.82 -2.09
N LEU A 120 7.44 9.40 -3.21
CA LEU A 120 7.02 8.68 -4.41
C LEU A 120 8.01 8.87 -5.57
N ALA A 121 9.26 9.22 -5.27
CA ALA A 121 10.31 9.35 -6.27
C ALA A 121 10.39 8.07 -7.12
N GLY A 122 10.32 8.24 -8.44
CA GLY A 122 10.30 7.13 -9.40
C GLY A 122 8.94 6.47 -9.61
N LEU A 123 7.87 6.94 -8.96
CA LEU A 123 6.49 6.44 -9.13
C LEU A 123 5.55 7.53 -9.65
N ILE A 124 5.91 8.80 -9.44
CA ILE A 124 5.21 9.97 -9.98
C ILE A 124 6.15 10.78 -10.88
N ARG A 125 5.57 11.51 -11.83
CA ARG A 125 6.28 12.39 -12.77
C ARG A 125 5.59 13.74 -12.88
N ALA A 126 6.32 14.75 -13.34
CA ALA A 126 5.71 15.97 -13.83
C ALA A 126 4.88 15.67 -15.10
N LYS A 127 3.67 16.21 -15.17
CA LYS A 127 2.76 16.07 -16.31
C LYS A 127 3.26 16.92 -17.48
N GLY A 128 3.71 16.27 -18.56
CA GLY A 128 4.08 16.94 -19.82
C GLY A 128 5.59 17.20 -20.02
N GLY A 129 6.46 16.36 -19.47
CA GLY A 129 7.88 16.28 -19.85
C GLY A 129 8.15 15.08 -20.75
#